data_AF-A0A4Y5SLY7-F1
#
_entry.id   AF-A0A4Y5SLY7-F1
#
_cell.length_a   1.000
_cell.length_b   1.000
_cell.length_c   1.000
_cell.angle_alpha   90.00
_cell.angle_beta   90.00
_cell.angle_gamma   90.00
#
_symmetry.space_group_name_H-M   'P 1'
#
loop_
_entity.id
_entity.type
_entity.pdbx_description
1 polymer ?
#
loop_
_entity_poly.entity_id
_entity_poly.type
_entity_poly.pdbx_seq_one_letter_code
_entity_poly.pdbx_strand_id
1 'polypeptide(L)'
;MRMVSKLFLWFLLLFLWGIVVYSYQIVGFYWMIVVLNGELSRIWLAVLVAGLRFVIQSALLLGILKLVLKILPSLETYLKSTMPLALAGITGSILRFFYNGWIPFRVIMEQVALILGLFMAMLLLGKRISSGRKSYLSCVLAGLLVFLVLIPIPL
;
A
#
# COMPACT_ATOMS: atom_id res chain seq x y z
N MET A 1 -1.58 -14.65 26.42
CA MET A 1 -2.24 -13.33 26.23
C MET A 1 -1.35 -12.26 25.57
N ARG A 2 -0.05 -12.10 25.90
CA ARG A 2 0.82 -11.06 25.29
C ARG A 2 1.10 -11.16 23.78
N MET A 3 0.98 -12.35 23.17
CA MET A 3 1.28 -12.54 21.75
C MET A 3 0.07 -12.20 20.85
N VAL A 4 -1.14 -12.54 21.30
CA VAL A 4 -2.41 -12.22 20.62
C VAL A 4 -2.58 -10.71 20.50
N SER A 5 -2.26 -9.94 21.56
CA SER A 5 -2.33 -8.48 21.51
C SER A 5 -1.36 -7.85 20.51
N LYS A 6 -0.17 -8.43 20.31
CA LYS A 6 0.80 -7.93 19.33
C LYS A 6 0.36 -8.21 17.89
N LEU A 7 -0.10 -9.42 17.59
CA LEU A 7 -0.59 -9.77 16.24
C LEU A 7 -1.82 -8.94 15.86
N PHE A 8 -2.74 -8.76 16.80
CA PHE A 8 -3.89 -7.89 16.59
C PHE A 8 -3.48 -6.43 16.33
N LEU A 9 -2.51 -5.91 17.08
CA LEU A 9 -1.98 -4.56 16.85
C LEU A 9 -1.34 -4.41 15.46
N TRP A 10 -0.56 -5.42 15.04
CA TRP A 10 0.01 -5.46 13.68
C TRP A 10 -1.09 -5.43 12.62
N PHE A 11 -2.10 -6.29 12.78
CA PHE A 11 -3.23 -6.35 11.86
C PHE A 11 -3.94 -5.00 11.78
N LEU A 12 -4.31 -4.42 12.92
CA LEU A 12 -5.04 -3.15 12.98
C LEU A 12 -4.25 -2.01 12.35
N LEU A 13 -2.96 -1.87 12.68
CA LEU A 13 -2.12 -0.80 12.15
C LEU A 13 -1.90 -0.96 10.65
N LEU A 14 -1.63 -2.17 10.16
CA LEU A 14 -1.52 -2.43 8.73
C LEU A 14 -2.84 -2.19 8.01
N PHE A 15 -3.97 -2.57 8.60
CA PHE A 15 -5.29 -2.34 8.03
C PHE A 15 -5.57 -0.84 7.85
N LEU A 16 -5.36 -0.05 8.91
CA LEU A 16 -5.52 1.40 8.87
C LEU A 16 -4.55 2.04 7.86
N TRP A 17 -3.31 1.56 7.81
CA TRP A 17 -2.33 2.02 6.83
C TRP A 17 -2.77 1.71 5.39
N GLY A 18 -3.37 0.54 5.17
CA GLY A 18 -3.94 0.14 3.90
C GLY A 18 -5.03 1.06 3.40
N ILE A 19 -5.92 1.53 4.29
CA ILE A 19 -6.94 2.53 3.96
C ILE A 19 -6.29 3.82 3.45
N VAL A 20 -5.19 4.26 4.06
CA VAL A 20 -4.48 5.47 3.63
C VAL A 20 -3.79 5.25 2.27
N VAL A 21 -3.06 4.14 2.12
CA VAL A 21 -2.35 3.78 0.88
C VAL A 21 -3.31 3.63 -0.30
N TYR A 22 -4.48 3.04 -0.08
CA TYR A 22 -5.50 2.82 -1.10
C TYR A 22 -6.63 3.86 -1.08
N SER A 23 -6.42 5.00 -0.41
CA SER A 23 -7.43 6.07 -0.30
C SER A 23 -7.92 6.55 -1.67
N TYR A 24 -7.05 6.61 -2.69
CA TYR A 24 -7.43 6.99 -4.05
C TYR A 24 -8.48 6.02 -4.64
N GLN A 25 -8.37 4.71 -4.36
CA GLN A 25 -9.36 3.73 -4.81
C GLN A 25 -10.70 3.94 -4.11
N ILE A 26 -10.68 4.23 -2.80
CA ILE A 26 -11.88 4.52 -2.01
C ILE A 26 -12.59 5.78 -2.56
N VAL A 27 -11.84 6.84 -2.85
CA VAL A 27 -12.39 8.08 -3.44
C VAL A 27 -12.97 7.82 -4.83
N GLY A 28 -12.33 7.00 -5.66
CA GLY A 28 -12.92 6.63 -6.95
C GLY A 28 -14.19 5.80 -6.83
N PHE A 29 -14.22 4.87 -5.88
CA PHE A 29 -15.40 4.08 -5.59
C PHE A 29 -16.55 4.97 -5.09
N TYR A 30 -16.25 5.97 -4.27
CA TYR A 30 -17.20 7.00 -3.87
C TYR A 30 -17.82 7.71 -5.09
N TRP A 31 -17.00 8.21 -6.02
CA TRP A 31 -17.50 8.85 -7.23
C TRP A 31 -18.36 7.92 -8.08
N MET A 32 -18.00 6.64 -8.15
CA MET A 32 -18.81 5.63 -8.85
C MET A 32 -20.18 5.45 -8.19
N ILE A 33 -20.26 5.38 -6.85
CA ILE A 33 -21.54 5.31 -6.13
C ILE A 33 -22.40 6.54 -6.45
N VAL A 34 -21.81 7.73 -6.39
CA VAL A 34 -22.51 9.00 -6.66
C VAL A 34 -23.07 9.02 -8.08
N VAL A 35 -22.26 8.68 -9.09
CA VAL A 35 -22.68 8.67 -10.50
C VAL A 35 -23.79 7.64 -10.76
N LEU A 36 -23.74 6.49 -10.09
CA LEU A 36 -24.74 5.43 -10.24
C LEU A 36 -25.97 5.60 -9.33
N ASN A 37 -26.08 6.70 -8.58
CA ASN A 37 -27.12 6.92 -7.56
C ASN A 37 -27.25 5.73 -6.57
N GLY A 38 -26.13 5.14 -6.19
CA GLY A 38 -26.08 4.02 -5.26
C GLY A 38 -26.13 4.43 -3.79
N GLU A 39 -26.30 3.43 -2.92
CA GLU A 39 -26.25 3.65 -1.47
C GLU A 39 -24.84 3.96 -0.99
N LEU A 40 -24.66 5.12 -0.33
CA LEU A 40 -23.36 5.54 0.22
C LEU A 40 -22.79 4.57 1.25
N SER A 41 -23.64 3.79 1.94
CA SER A 41 -23.21 2.74 2.88
C SER A 41 -22.29 1.69 2.23
N ARG A 42 -22.36 1.51 0.91
CA ARG A 42 -21.50 0.58 0.17
C ARG A 42 -20.02 0.99 0.17
N ILE A 43 -19.70 2.24 0.53
CA ILE A 43 -18.31 2.70 0.67
C ILE A 43 -17.51 1.88 1.69
N TRP A 44 -18.18 1.31 2.70
CA TRP A 44 -17.55 0.44 3.70
C TRP A 44 -16.93 -0.81 3.08
N LEU A 45 -17.48 -1.30 1.96
CA LEU A 45 -16.89 -2.41 1.21
C LEU A 45 -15.52 -2.02 0.65
N ALA A 46 -15.39 -0.82 0.07
CA ALA A 46 -14.13 -0.34 -0.46
C ALA A 46 -13.09 -0.11 0.65
N VAL A 47 -13.51 0.41 1.80
CA VAL A 47 -12.65 0.57 2.99
C VAL A 47 -12.15 -0.79 3.49
N LEU A 48 -13.04 -1.77 3.61
CA LEU A 48 -12.71 -3.12 4.06
C LEU A 48 -11.72 -3.80 3.11
N VAL A 49 -12.01 -3.76 1.81
CA VAL A 49 -11.17 -4.37 0.77
C VAL A 49 -9.79 -3.71 0.73
N ALA A 50 -9.72 -2.38 0.80
CA ALA A 50 -8.46 -1.63 0.84
C ALA A 50 -7.58 -2.05 2.03
N GLY A 51 -8.15 -2.08 3.24
CA GLY A 51 -7.42 -2.47 4.45
C GLY A 51 -6.94 -3.92 4.41
N LEU A 52 -7.83 -4.86 4.07
CA LEU A 52 -7.49 -6.29 3.99
C LEU A 52 -6.42 -6.57 2.93
N ARG A 53 -6.53 -5.93 1.77
CA ARG A 53 -5.57 -6.09 0.68
C ARG A 53 -4.16 -5.69 1.10
N PHE A 54 -4.02 -4.58 1.81
CA PHE A 54 -2.71 -4.15 2.30
C PHE A 54 -2.14 -5.09 3.37
N VAL A 55 -3.00 -5.62 4.26
CA VAL A 55 -2.59 -6.63 5.26
C VAL A 55 -2.04 -7.87 4.55
N ILE A 56 -2.74 -8.39 3.54
CA ILE A 56 -2.33 -9.58 2.77
C ILE A 56 -1.01 -9.31 2.03
N GLN A 57 -0.90 -8.18 1.34
CA GLN A 57 0.34 -7.78 0.65
C GLN A 57 1.52 -7.66 1.61
N SER A 58 1.30 -7.06 2.78
CA SER A 58 2.33 -6.91 3.80
C SER A 58 2.73 -8.26 4.37
N ALA A 59 1.78 -9.16 4.64
CA ALA A 59 2.07 -10.50 5.11
C ALA A 59 2.89 -11.30 4.10
N LEU A 60 2.56 -11.20 2.81
CA LEU A 60 3.30 -11.84 1.72
C LEU A 60 4.71 -11.28 1.59
N LEU A 61 4.86 -9.94 1.62
CA LEU A 61 6.16 -9.29 1.56
C LEU A 61 7.04 -9.70 2.75
N LEU A 62 6.51 -9.62 3.97
CA LEU A 62 7.23 -10.02 5.18
C LEU A 62 7.58 -11.51 5.16
N GLY A 63 6.70 -12.36 4.64
CA GLY A 63 6.95 -13.78 4.43
C GLY A 63 8.12 -14.02 3.50
N ILE A 64 8.15 -13.35 2.34
CA ILE A 64 9.25 -13.47 1.37
C ILE A 64 10.55 -12.91 1.94
N LEU A 65 10.53 -11.78 2.63
CA LEU A 65 11.72 -11.23 3.29
C LEU A 65 12.27 -12.20 4.34
N LYS A 66 11.39 -12.84 5.12
CA LYS A 66 11.80 -13.86 6.09
C LYS A 66 12.38 -15.10 5.40
N LEU A 67 11.85 -15.51 4.25
CA LEU A 67 12.36 -16.67 3.50
C LEU A 67 13.70 -16.39 2.81
N VAL A 68 13.80 -15.27 2.11
CA VAL A 68 14.96 -14.91 1.27
C VAL A 68 16.09 -14.32 2.10
N LEU A 69 15.78 -13.38 2.99
CA LEU A 69 16.78 -12.63 3.76
C LEU A 69 16.95 -13.14 5.19
N LYS A 70 16.10 -14.06 5.66
CA LYS A 70 16.07 -14.54 7.05
C LYS A 70 15.93 -13.42 8.09
N ILE A 71 15.39 -12.26 7.66
CA ILE A 71 15.19 -11.08 8.51
C ILE A 71 13.71 -10.70 8.49
N LEU A 72 13.19 -10.32 9.66
CA LEU A 72 11.86 -9.76 9.80
C LEU A 72 11.97 -8.34 10.39
N PRO A 73 11.58 -7.28 9.65
CA PRO A 73 11.64 -5.92 10.17
C PRO A 73 10.63 -5.72 11.31
N SER A 74 10.95 -4.81 12.23
CA SER A 74 9.98 -4.35 13.24
C SER A 74 8.82 -3.60 12.58
N LEU A 75 7.65 -3.58 13.23
CA LEU A 75 6.45 -2.88 12.74
C LEU A 75 6.74 -1.41 12.42
N GLU A 76 7.45 -0.74 13.32
CA GLU A 76 7.85 0.65 13.16
C GLU A 76 8.74 0.86 11.93
N THR A 77 9.72 -0.02 11.73
CA THR A 77 10.60 0.02 10.56
C THR A 77 9.81 -0.18 9.28
N TYR A 78 8.87 -1.13 9.28
CA TYR A 78 8.01 -1.41 8.15
C TYR A 78 7.11 -0.22 7.80
N LEU A 79 6.35 0.30 8.77
CA LEU A 79 5.44 1.43 8.57
C LEU A 79 6.18 2.67 8.07
N LYS A 80 7.32 3.02 8.70
CA LYS A 80 8.17 4.14 8.26
C LYS A 80 8.70 3.95 6.84
N SER A 81 9.01 2.72 6.44
CA SER A 81 9.46 2.42 5.08
C SER A 81 8.32 2.52 4.08
N THR A 82 7.09 2.17 4.45
CA THR A 82 5.90 2.27 3.59
C THR A 82 5.27 3.67 3.53
N MET A 83 5.84 4.67 4.19
CA MET A 83 5.32 6.04 4.18
C MET A 83 5.21 6.67 2.77
N PRO A 84 6.16 6.46 1.84
CA PRO A 84 6.01 6.97 0.47
C PRO A 84 4.78 6.41 -0.27
N LEU A 85 4.35 5.18 0.03
CA LEU A 85 3.10 4.61 -0.52
C LEU A 85 1.87 5.32 0.04
N ALA A 86 1.88 5.68 1.33
CA ALA A 86 0.79 6.43 1.94
C ALA A 86 0.67 7.83 1.30
N LEU A 87 1.81 8.49 1.07
CA LEU A 87 1.85 9.77 0.36
C LEU A 87 1.30 9.63 -1.07
N ALA A 88 1.70 8.60 -1.80
CA ALA A 88 1.17 8.33 -3.15
C ALA A 88 -0.35 8.14 -3.15
N GLY A 89 -0.89 7.39 -2.17
CA GLY A 89 -2.33 7.21 -2.00
C GLY A 89 -3.08 8.53 -1.74
N ILE A 90 -2.54 9.38 -0.86
CA ILE A 90 -3.10 10.71 -0.57
C ILE A 90 -3.04 11.60 -1.81
N THR A 91 -1.90 11.64 -2.51
CA THR A 91 -1.76 12.39 -3.77
C THR A 91 -2.78 11.92 -4.81
N GLY A 92 -2.97 10.60 -4.96
CA GLY A 92 -3.99 10.05 -5.86
C GLY A 92 -5.42 10.44 -5.46
N SER A 93 -5.72 10.47 -4.16
CA SER A 93 -7.01 10.96 -3.66
C SER A 93 -7.26 12.42 -4.03
N ILE A 94 -6.26 13.28 -3.82
CA ILE A 94 -6.31 14.70 -4.20
C ILE A 94 -6.54 14.83 -5.71
N LEU A 95 -5.80 14.08 -6.53
CA LEU A 95 -5.98 14.08 -7.99
C LEU A 95 -7.41 13.69 -8.39
N ARG A 96 -8.03 12.72 -7.71
CA ARG A 96 -9.43 12.33 -7.95
C ARG A 96 -10.44 13.38 -7.54
N PHE A 97 -10.18 14.16 -6.50
CA PHE A 97 -11.06 15.26 -6.10
C PHE A 97 -11.00 16.43 -7.08
N PHE A 98 -9.80 16.86 -7.48
CA PHE A 98 -9.62 18.07 -8.30
C PHE A 98 -9.67 17.83 -9.81
N TYR A 99 -9.28 16.64 -10.28
CA TYR A 99 -9.14 16.34 -11.71
C TYR A 99 -10.03 15.18 -12.17
N ASN A 100 -11.21 15.02 -11.56
CA ASN A 100 -12.11 13.90 -11.87
C ASN A 100 -12.50 13.82 -13.37
N GLY A 101 -12.68 14.98 -14.02
CA GLY A 101 -13.04 15.08 -15.43
C GLY A 101 -11.91 14.83 -16.43
N TRP A 102 -10.65 14.81 -15.98
CA TRP A 102 -9.47 14.57 -16.83
C TRP A 102 -8.87 13.19 -16.57
N ILE A 103 -9.65 12.16 -16.94
CA ILE A 103 -9.35 10.76 -16.67
C ILE A 103 -7.95 10.33 -17.15
N PRO A 104 -7.51 10.62 -18.41
CA PRO A 104 -6.22 10.13 -18.90
C PRO A 104 -5.03 10.69 -18.10
N PHE A 105 -5.02 12.01 -17.88
CA PHE A 105 -3.97 12.68 -17.10
C PHE A 105 -3.93 12.17 -15.67
N ARG A 106 -5.09 12.10 -15.02
CA ARG A 106 -5.22 11.63 -13.64
C ARG A 106 -4.69 10.21 -13.48
N VAL A 107 -5.10 9.28 -14.36
CA VAL A 107 -4.66 7.89 -14.30
C VAL A 107 -3.14 7.81 -14.44
N ILE A 108 -2.54 8.52 -15.39
CA ILE A 108 -1.08 8.55 -15.56
C ILE A 108 -0.40 9.06 -14.28
N MET A 109 -0.86 10.18 -13.72
CA MET A 109 -0.27 10.77 -12.52
C MET A 109 -0.41 9.88 -11.29
N GLU A 110 -1.55 9.22 -11.12
CA GLU A 110 -1.76 8.23 -10.05
C GLU A 110 -0.78 7.06 -10.18
N GLN A 111 -0.61 6.50 -11.38
CA GLN A 111 0.33 5.39 -11.60
C GLN A 111 1.77 5.81 -11.34
N VAL A 112 2.18 6.99 -11.83
CA VAL A 112 3.53 7.52 -11.59
C VAL A 112 3.76 7.71 -10.09
N ALA A 113 2.82 8.29 -9.35
CA ALA A 113 2.93 8.48 -7.91
C ALA A 113 3.04 7.14 -7.16
N LEU A 114 2.22 6.15 -7.52
CA LEU A 114 2.24 4.83 -6.89
C LEU A 114 3.52 4.07 -7.18
N ILE A 115 4.02 4.10 -8.41
CA ILE A 115 5.27 3.45 -8.80
C ILE A 115 6.44 4.10 -8.04
N LEU A 116 6.53 5.43 -8.03
CA LEU A 116 7.57 6.15 -7.30
C LEU A 116 7.49 5.88 -5.79
N GLY A 117 6.28 5.88 -5.22
CA GLY A 117 6.03 5.54 -3.82
C GLY A 117 6.49 4.12 -3.49
N LEU A 118 6.22 3.16 -4.38
CA LEU A 118 6.64 1.77 -4.22
C LEU A 118 8.17 1.64 -4.25
N PHE A 119 8.81 2.22 -5.27
CA PHE A 119 10.28 2.20 -5.37
C PHE A 119 10.91 2.79 -4.11
N MET A 120 10.49 3.99 -3.70
CA MET A 120 11.00 4.63 -2.49
C MET A 120 10.76 3.79 -1.24
N ALA A 121 9.60 3.14 -1.13
CA ALA A 121 9.30 2.29 0.01
C ALA A 121 10.26 1.09 0.11
N MET A 122 10.55 0.45 -1.02
CA MET A 122 11.47 -0.69 -1.06
C MET A 122 12.92 -0.28 -0.83
N LEU A 123 13.35 0.86 -1.37
CA LEU A 123 14.68 1.40 -1.09
C LEU A 123 14.85 1.73 0.41
N LEU A 124 13.85 2.35 1.03
CA LEU A 124 13.87 2.66 2.47
C LEU A 124 13.86 1.37 3.32
N LEU A 125 13.02 0.40 2.96
CA LEU A 125 12.95 -0.88 3.66
C LEU A 125 14.28 -1.63 3.56
N GLY A 126 14.85 -1.71 2.35
CA GLY A 126 16.18 -2.26 2.11
C GLY A 126 17.24 -1.57 2.96
N LYS A 127 17.31 -0.23 2.94
CA LYS A 127 18.29 0.56 3.70
C LYS A 127 18.19 0.32 5.21
N ARG A 128 16.98 0.18 5.76
CA ARG A 128 16.77 -0.02 7.20
C ARG A 128 17.03 -1.46 7.65
N ILE A 129 16.83 -2.44 6.78
CA ILE A 129 17.06 -3.87 7.06
C ILE A 129 18.53 -4.25 6.83
N SER A 130 19.22 -3.57 5.92
CA SER A 130 20.53 -3.95 5.43
C SER A 130 21.65 -3.05 5.97
N SER A 131 22.47 -3.57 6.91
CA SER A 131 23.76 -2.94 7.25
C SER A 131 24.88 -3.22 6.22
N GLY A 132 24.61 -3.92 5.10
CA GLY A 132 25.63 -4.22 4.08
C GLY A 132 25.10 -4.48 2.64
N ARG A 133 25.86 -4.05 1.62
CA ARG A 133 25.48 -3.97 0.18
C ARG A 133 24.73 -5.17 -0.45
N LYS A 134 24.88 -6.41 0.04
CA LYS A 134 24.28 -7.61 -0.58
C LYS A 134 22.80 -7.85 -0.25
N SER A 135 22.24 -7.25 0.81
CA SER A 135 20.83 -7.45 1.22
C SER A 135 19.86 -6.45 0.55
N TYR A 136 20.38 -5.31 0.08
CA TYR A 136 19.59 -4.23 -0.49
C TYR A 136 18.87 -4.60 -1.80
N LEU A 137 19.61 -5.15 -2.78
CA LEU A 137 19.07 -5.45 -4.11
C LEU A 137 18.00 -6.54 -4.06
N SER A 138 18.23 -7.57 -3.25
CA SER A 138 17.28 -8.68 -3.05
C SER A 138 15.99 -8.23 -2.35
N CYS A 139 16.08 -7.29 -1.41
CA CYS A 139 14.92 -6.69 -0.74
C CYS A 139 14.08 -5.87 -1.73
N VAL A 140 14.73 -5.08 -2.59
CA VAL A 140 14.06 -4.28 -3.63
C VAL A 140 13.38 -5.16 -4.68
N LEU A 141 14.06 -6.21 -5.16
CA LEU A 141 13.51 -7.14 -6.14
C LEU A 141 12.33 -7.95 -5.59
N ALA A 142 12.46 -8.49 -4.37
CA ALA A 142 11.36 -9.19 -3.70
C ALA A 142 10.15 -8.25 -3.46
N GLY A 143 10.43 -7.02 -3.04
CA GLY A 143 9.44 -5.97 -2.83
C GLY A 143 8.64 -5.64 -4.08
N LEU A 144 9.33 -5.41 -5.20
CA LEU A 144 8.73 -5.19 -6.51
C LEU A 144 7.87 -6.37 -6.95
N LEU A 145 8.36 -7.60 -6.77
CA LEU A 145 7.66 -8.81 -7.23
C LEU A 145 6.34 -9.03 -6.47
N VAL A 146 6.33 -8.82 -5.16
CA VAL A 146 5.11 -8.93 -4.35
C VAL A 146 4.10 -7.85 -4.71
N PHE A 147 4.54 -6.61 -4.89
CA PHE A 147 3.65 -5.51 -5.19
C PHE A 147 3.16 -5.51 -6.66
N LEU A 148 3.96 -5.96 -7.63
CA LEU A 148 3.51 -6.12 -9.03
C LEU A 148 2.47 -7.23 -9.19
N VAL A 149 2.56 -8.30 -8.39
CA VAL A 149 1.58 -9.40 -8.43
C VAL A 149 0.26 -9.04 -7.76
N LEU A 150 0.25 -8.07 -6.84
CA LEU A 150 -0.92 -7.74 -6.00
C LEU A 150 -1.44 -6.30 -6.15
N ILE A 151 -0.74 -5.42 -6.85
CA ILE A 151 -1.32 -4.21 -7.41
C ILE A 151 -1.98 -4.63 -8.72
N PRO A 152 -3.32 -4.82 -8.81
CA PRO A 152 -3.95 -4.62 -10.09
C PRO A 152 -3.66 -3.16 -10.39
N ILE A 153 -2.76 -2.94 -11.36
CA ILE A 153 -2.79 -1.72 -12.14
C ILE A 153 -4.20 -1.73 -12.71
N PRO A 154 -5.12 -0.85 -12.29
CA PRO A 154 -6.36 -0.71 -13.02
C PRO A 154 -5.96 -0.27 -14.44
N LEU A 155 -6.05 -1.19 -15.39
CA LEU A 155 -6.15 -0.89 -16.81
C LEU A 155 -7.45 -0.10 -17.04
#